data_AF-U5S180-F1
#
_entry.id   AF-U5S180-F1
#
_cell.length_a   1.000
_cell.length_b   1.000
_cell.length_c   1.000
_cell.angle_alpha   90.00
_cell.angle_beta   90.00
_cell.angle_gamma   90.00
#
_symmetry.space_group_name_H-M   'P 1'
#
loop_
_entity.id
_entity.type
_entity.pdbx_description
1 polymer ?
#
loop_
_entity_poly.entity_id
_entity_poly.type
_entity_poly.pdbx_seq_one_letter_code
_entity_poly.pdbx_strand_id
1 'polypeptide(L)'
;CPSSSINKDSEPSWDCVTGPWNNPGIKGFKNNYSSCFKYWLQGDTFGCGICQGSCVFTKFDNASVHEIVKATVASTPLFNGFFRTMDDFFGYGMRDDIDSWWDEDRPGNLRRY
;
A
#
# COMPACT_ATOMS: atom_id res chain seq x y z
N CYS A 1 -3.23 4.18 -6.61
CA CYS A 1 -2.37 5.38 -6.62
C CYS A 1 -3.05 6.46 -7.44
N PRO A 2 -3.66 7.49 -6.81
CA PRO A 2 -4.44 8.51 -7.51
C PRO A 2 -3.63 9.31 -8.55
N SER A 3 -2.36 9.58 -8.26
CA SER A 3 -1.45 10.33 -9.13
C SER A 3 -0.74 9.47 -10.18
N SER A 4 -1.06 8.19 -10.30
CA SER A 4 -0.38 7.24 -11.19
C SER A 4 1.15 7.22 -11.06
N SER A 5 1.65 7.46 -9.85
CA SER A 5 3.08 7.59 -9.56
C SER A 5 3.83 6.26 -9.43
N ILE A 6 3.11 5.16 -9.18
CA ILE A 6 3.70 3.83 -9.03
C ILE A 6 4.04 3.28 -10.41
N ASN A 7 5.29 2.85 -10.59
CA ASN A 7 5.73 2.18 -11.81
C ASN A 7 5.03 0.81 -11.93
N LYS A 8 4.49 0.51 -13.12
CA LYS A 8 3.74 -0.71 -13.45
C LYS A 8 4.52 -1.72 -14.30
N ASP A 9 5.79 -1.45 -14.57
CA ASP A 9 6.69 -2.36 -15.28
C ASP A 9 6.77 -3.68 -14.52
N SER A 10 6.86 -4.79 -15.25
CA SER A 10 6.97 -6.12 -14.66
C SER A 10 8.36 -6.38 -14.04
N GLU A 11 9.36 -5.61 -14.43
CA GLU A 11 10.75 -5.80 -14.02
C GLU A 11 11.36 -4.52 -13.46
N PRO A 12 12.22 -4.61 -12.43
CA PRO A 12 12.91 -3.45 -11.89
C PRO A 12 14.06 -3.01 -12.82
N SER A 13 14.32 -1.70 -12.84
CA SER A 13 15.35 -1.10 -13.70
C SER A 13 16.54 -0.56 -12.90
N TRP A 14 17.71 -0.52 -13.53
CA TRP A 14 18.88 0.20 -13.04
C TRP A 14 18.82 1.70 -13.38
N ASP A 15 18.13 2.03 -14.47
CA ASP A 15 18.00 3.39 -14.99
C ASP A 15 16.86 4.15 -14.32
N CYS A 16 16.98 5.47 -14.25
CA CYS A 16 15.97 6.35 -13.65
C CYS A 16 14.80 6.63 -14.60
N VAL A 17 14.11 5.58 -15.04
CA VAL A 17 13.09 5.60 -16.12
C VAL A 17 11.93 6.57 -15.89
N THR A 18 11.62 6.92 -14.65
CA THR A 18 10.56 7.87 -14.33
C THR A 18 11.04 9.30 -14.11
N GLY A 19 12.34 9.54 -13.96
CA GLY A 19 12.91 10.87 -13.79
C GLY A 19 14.11 10.94 -12.83
N PRO A 20 14.80 12.09 -12.79
CA PRO A 20 16.10 12.27 -12.13
C PRO A 20 16.06 12.24 -10.60
N TRP A 21 14.88 12.22 -9.98
CA TRP A 21 14.69 12.10 -8.53
C TRP A 21 14.92 10.68 -7.99
N ASN A 22 15.14 9.70 -8.86
CA ASN A 22 15.55 8.37 -8.46
C ASN A 22 17.08 8.28 -8.40
N ASN A 23 17.61 7.52 -7.44
CA ASN A 23 19.05 7.23 -7.40
C ASN A 23 19.46 6.32 -8.56
N PRO A 24 20.44 6.72 -9.39
CA PRO A 24 20.98 5.88 -10.44
C PRO A 24 21.84 4.75 -9.87
N GLY A 25 22.00 3.66 -10.63
CA GLY A 25 22.90 2.55 -10.26
C GLY A 25 22.36 1.59 -9.18
N ILE A 26 21.11 1.74 -8.76
CA ILE A 26 20.41 0.82 -7.84
C ILE A 26 19.26 0.16 -8.60
N LYS A 27 19.21 -1.17 -8.68
CA LYS A 27 18.09 -1.88 -9.32
C LYS A 27 16.82 -1.73 -8.47
N GLY A 28 15.74 -1.25 -9.07
CA GLY A 28 14.45 -1.16 -8.37
C GLY A 28 13.31 -0.65 -9.25
N PHE A 29 12.09 -0.75 -8.75
CA PHE A 29 10.92 -0.14 -9.38
C PHE A 29 10.98 1.38 -9.18
N LYS A 30 11.32 2.11 -10.24
CA LYS A 30 11.53 3.56 -10.19
C LYS A 30 10.21 4.30 -10.25
N ASN A 31 9.70 4.79 -9.12
CA ASN A 31 8.43 5.53 -9.07
C ASN A 31 8.59 7.00 -9.50
N ASN A 32 7.51 7.59 -9.99
CA ASN A 32 7.45 9.02 -10.28
C ASN A 32 7.17 9.81 -8.99
N TYR A 33 8.20 10.04 -8.18
CA TYR A 33 8.09 10.76 -6.91
C TYR A 33 7.69 12.24 -7.08
N SER A 34 7.95 12.85 -8.24
CA SER A 34 7.47 14.21 -8.52
C SER A 34 5.94 14.28 -8.54
N SER A 35 5.28 13.38 -9.28
CA SER A 35 3.81 13.30 -9.29
C SER A 35 3.22 12.87 -7.94
N CYS A 36 3.93 12.02 -7.19
CA CYS A 36 3.51 11.61 -5.85
C CYS A 36 3.50 12.81 -4.90
N PHE A 37 4.58 13.58 -4.88
CA PHE A 37 4.71 14.76 -4.03
C PHE A 37 3.71 15.86 -4.43
N LYS A 38 3.47 16.07 -5.73
CA LYS A 38 2.42 16.99 -6.19
C LYS A 38 1.04 16.63 -5.63
N TYR A 39 0.70 15.35 -5.58
CA TYR A 39 -0.56 14.89 -4.99
C TYR A 39 -0.61 15.12 -3.48
N TRP A 40 0.51 14.91 -2.76
CA TRP A 40 0.59 15.25 -1.33
C TRP A 40 0.26 16.72 -1.07
N LEU A 41 0.70 17.61 -1.94
CA LEU A 41 0.47 19.05 -1.82
C LEU A 41 -0.95 19.49 -2.20
N GLN A 42 -1.76 18.62 -2.81
CA GLN A 42 -3.13 18.91 -3.23
C GLN A 42 -4.17 18.52 -2.17
N GLY A 43 -3.82 17.65 -1.23
CA GLY A 43 -4.74 17.15 -0.21
C GLY A 43 -4.82 18.04 1.02
N ASP A 44 -5.91 17.91 1.77
CA ASP A 44 -6.16 18.63 3.03
C ASP A 44 -5.27 18.13 4.20
N THR A 45 -4.63 16.97 4.02
CA THR A 45 -3.71 16.35 4.99
C THR A 45 -2.31 16.28 4.40
N PHE A 46 -1.29 16.68 5.16
CA PHE A 46 0.10 16.44 4.80
C PHE A 46 0.39 14.93 4.72
N GLY A 47 0.43 14.38 3.51
CA GLY A 47 0.69 12.96 3.25
C GLY A 47 -0.29 12.32 2.27
N CYS A 48 -0.02 11.07 1.87
CA CYS A 48 -0.94 10.25 1.08
C CYS A 48 -1.07 8.85 1.66
N GLY A 49 0.02 8.07 1.69
CA GLY A 49 0.05 6.74 2.32
C GLY A 49 -0.84 5.65 1.69
N ILE A 50 -1.68 5.97 0.70
CA ILE A 50 -2.64 5.02 0.08
C ILE A 50 -1.97 3.74 -0.39
N CYS A 51 -0.77 3.83 -0.97
CA CYS A 51 -0.05 2.64 -1.46
C CYS A 51 0.33 1.66 -0.34
N GLN A 52 0.59 2.16 0.87
CA GLN A 52 0.85 1.32 2.04
C GLN A 52 -0.46 0.74 2.58
N GLY A 53 -1.51 1.56 2.71
CA GLY A 53 -2.82 1.10 3.18
C GLY A 53 -3.49 0.06 2.25
N SER A 54 -3.29 0.18 0.94
CA SER A 54 -3.85 -0.73 -0.06
C SER A 54 -2.96 -1.94 -0.35
N CYS A 55 -1.79 -2.06 0.27
CA CYS A 55 -0.90 -3.18 0.01
C CYS A 55 -1.49 -4.47 0.59
N VAL A 56 -1.46 -5.57 -0.17
CA VAL A 56 -1.93 -6.89 0.29
C VAL A 56 -1.09 -7.44 1.45
N PHE A 57 0.14 -6.92 1.64
CA PHE A 57 1.06 -7.36 2.67
C PHE A 57 0.97 -6.57 3.98
N THR A 58 0.16 -5.51 4.05
CA THR A 58 0.00 -4.70 5.26
C THR A 58 -1.15 -5.17 6.15
N LYS A 59 -1.79 -6.29 5.83
CA LYS A 59 -2.93 -6.80 6.59
C LYS A 59 -2.43 -7.40 7.91
N PHE A 60 -3.00 -6.89 9.01
CA PHE A 60 -2.59 -7.26 10.36
C PHE A 60 -3.14 -8.64 10.77
N ASP A 61 -2.47 -9.21 11.77
CA ASP A 61 -2.60 -10.60 12.23
C ASP A 61 -3.90 -10.91 12.99
N ASN A 62 -4.93 -10.07 12.85
CA ASN A 62 -6.21 -10.26 13.53
C ASN A 62 -6.92 -11.57 13.11
N ALA A 63 -6.44 -12.22 12.05
CA ALA A 63 -6.86 -13.56 11.65
C ALA A 63 -5.64 -14.46 11.46
N SER A 64 -5.64 -15.62 12.14
CA SER A 64 -4.58 -16.64 12.05
C SER A 64 -4.32 -17.16 10.63
N VAL A 65 -5.29 -17.00 9.73
CA VAL A 65 -5.18 -17.36 8.31
C VAL A 65 -4.09 -16.56 7.59
N HIS A 66 -3.78 -15.34 8.03
CA HIS A 66 -2.79 -14.48 7.36
C HIS A 66 -1.38 -15.05 7.41
N GLU A 67 -1.02 -15.80 8.45
CA GLU A 67 0.28 -16.49 8.52
C GLU A 67 0.42 -17.60 7.46
N ILE A 68 -0.66 -18.34 7.20
CA ILE A 68 -0.71 -19.36 6.15
C ILE A 68 -0.61 -18.71 4.76
N VAL A 69 -1.33 -17.59 4.55
CA VAL A 69 -1.28 -16.85 3.29
C VAL A 69 0.13 -16.32 3.03
N LYS A 70 0.78 -15.70 4.03
CA LYS A 70 2.17 -15.22 3.92
C LYS A 70 3.14 -16.34 3.56
N ALA A 71 3.07 -17.48 4.26
CA ALA A 71 3.92 -18.64 3.98
C ALA A 71 3.70 -19.21 2.57
N THR A 72 2.44 -19.20 2.11
CA THR A 72 2.07 -19.68 0.77
C THR A 72 2.59 -18.74 -0.31
N VAL A 73 2.38 -17.43 -0.17
CA VAL A 73 2.86 -16.42 -1.13
C VAL A 73 4.40 -16.42 -1.24
N ALA A 74 5.10 -16.69 -0.14
CA ALA A 74 6.56 -16.75 -0.12
C ALA A 74 7.14 -17.93 -0.93
N SER A 75 6.38 -19.02 -1.08
CA SER A 75 6.88 -20.29 -1.66
C SER A 75 6.16 -20.70 -2.95
N THR A 76 4.93 -20.24 -3.16
CA THR A 76 4.03 -20.74 -4.20
C THR A 76 3.36 -19.59 -4.97
N PRO A 77 4.08 -18.97 -5.94
CA PRO A 77 3.59 -17.78 -6.64
C PRO A 77 2.34 -18.02 -7.51
N LEU A 78 1.98 -19.29 -7.78
CA LEU A 78 0.78 -19.68 -8.50
C LEU A 78 -0.51 -19.08 -7.90
N PHE A 79 -0.53 -18.87 -6.58
CA PHE A 79 -1.71 -18.34 -5.87
C PHE A 79 -1.71 -16.81 -5.71
N ASN A 80 -0.69 -16.10 -6.20
CA ASN A 80 -0.57 -14.64 -5.99
C ASN A 80 -1.78 -13.87 -6.52
N GLY A 81 -2.28 -14.22 -7.71
CA GLY A 81 -3.47 -13.60 -8.29
C GLY A 81 -4.72 -13.86 -7.43
N PHE A 82 -4.89 -15.08 -6.95
CA PHE A 82 -6.01 -15.46 -6.08
C PHE A 82 -6.01 -14.65 -4.78
N PHE A 83 -4.88 -14.58 -4.07
CA PHE A 83 -4.78 -13.81 -2.84
C PHE A 83 -4.94 -12.30 -3.07
N ARG A 84 -4.47 -11.78 -4.21
CA ARG A 84 -4.73 -10.39 -4.58
C ARG A 84 -6.23 -10.13 -4.77
N THR A 85 -6.98 -11.02 -5.42
CA THR A 85 -8.43 -10.85 -5.57
C THR A 85 -9.17 -10.98 -4.24
N MET A 86 -8.74 -11.87 -3.34
CA MET A 86 -9.30 -11.96 -2.00
C MET A 86 -9.14 -10.63 -1.23
N ASP A 87 -8.03 -9.93 -1.39
CA ASP A 87 -7.82 -8.62 -0.76
C ASP A 87 -8.98 -7.64 -1.02
N ASP A 88 -9.39 -7.55 -2.28
CA ASP A 88 -10.52 -6.70 -2.70
C ASP A 88 -11.85 -7.27 -2.18
N PHE A 89 -12.05 -8.60 -2.26
CA PHE A 89 -13.31 -9.24 -1.86
C PHE A 89 -13.63 -9.03 -0.38
N PHE A 90 -12.61 -9.11 0.49
CA PHE A 90 -12.78 -8.85 1.93
C PHE A 90 -12.82 -7.36 2.27
N GLY A 91 -12.78 -6.48 1.27
CA GLY A 91 -12.84 -5.03 1.46
C GLY A 91 -11.63 -4.48 2.21
N TYR A 92 -10.46 -5.15 2.12
CA TYR A 92 -9.25 -4.63 2.73
C TYR A 92 -8.74 -3.42 1.92
N GLY A 93 -8.37 -2.33 2.61
CA GLY A 93 -7.88 -1.12 1.97
C GLY A 93 -8.20 0.14 2.76
N MET A 94 -8.32 1.26 2.04
CA MET A 94 -8.85 2.51 2.60
C MET A 94 -10.30 2.28 3.02
N ARG A 95 -10.67 2.76 4.21
CA ARG A 95 -12.06 2.70 4.70
C ARG A 95 -12.85 3.86 4.12
N ASP A 96 -14.11 3.61 3.79
CA ASP A 96 -15.02 4.63 3.26
C ASP A 96 -15.43 5.63 4.35
N ASP A 97 -15.66 5.14 5.58
CA ASP A 97 -15.90 5.97 6.76
C ASP A 97 -14.60 6.10 7.57
N ILE A 98 -13.84 7.14 7.28
CA ILE A 98 -12.57 7.43 7.98
C ILE A 98 -12.86 7.93 9.39
N ASP A 99 -13.98 8.63 9.61
CA ASP A 99 -14.28 9.24 10.89
C ASP A 99 -14.70 8.20 11.94
N SER A 100 -15.33 7.10 11.53
CA SER A 100 -15.65 5.99 12.43
C SER A 100 -14.41 5.44 13.17
N TRP A 101 -13.22 5.60 12.57
CA TRP A 101 -11.96 5.19 13.20
C TRP A 101 -11.76 5.86 14.57
N TRP A 102 -12.18 7.11 14.74
CA TRP A 102 -12.03 7.87 15.98
C TRP A 102 -12.95 7.40 17.09
N ASP A 103 -14.09 6.81 16.71
CA ASP A 103 -15.14 6.36 17.63
C ASP A 103 -15.04 4.87 17.95
N GLU A 104 -14.12 4.15 17.30
CA GLU A 104 -13.88 2.73 17.56
C GLU A 104 -13.26 2.48 18.95
N ASP A 105 -13.77 1.45 19.63
CA ASP A 105 -13.22 0.98 20.89
C ASP A 105 -11.90 0.25 20.63
N ARG A 106 -10.80 0.88 21.00
CA ARG A 106 -9.44 0.37 20.77
C ARG A 106 -8.53 0.67 21.97
N PRO A 107 -7.55 -0.20 22.26
CA PRO A 107 -6.57 0.06 23.30
C PRO A 107 -5.87 1.40 23.06
N GLY A 108 -6.02 2.34 24.00
CA GLY A 108 -5.39 3.67 23.91
C GLY A 108 -6.25 4.78 23.27
N ASN A 109 -7.53 4.55 22.95
CA ASN A 109 -8.42 5.62 22.50
C ASN A 109 -8.78 6.55 23.69
N LEU A 110 -8.21 7.75 23.73
CA LEU A 110 -8.34 8.72 24.83
C LEU A 110 -9.65 9.53 24.80
N ARG A 111 -10.46 9.45 23.73
CA ARG A 111 -11.75 10.17 23.62
C ARG A 111 -12.87 9.61 24.52
N ARG A 112 -12.58 8.61 25.35
CA ARG A 112 -13.52 8.01 26.30
C ARG A 112 -13.50 8.63 27.70
N TYR A 113 -12.72 9.68 27.92
CA TYR A 113 -12.66 10.42 29.19
C TYR A 113 -12.94 11.91 29.00
#